data_AF-A0AAV6J798-F1
#
_entry.id   AF-A0AAV6J798-F1
#
_cell.length_a   1.000
_cell.length_b   1.000
_cell.length_c   1.000
_cell.angle_alpha   90.00
_cell.angle_beta   90.00
_cell.angle_gamma   90.00
#
_symmetry.space_group_name_H-M   'P 1'
#
loop_
_entity.id
_entity.type
_entity.pdbx_description
1 polymer ?
#
loop_
_entity_poly.entity_id
_entity_poly.type
_entity_poly.pdbx_seq_one_letter_code
_entity_poly.pdbx_strand_id
1 'polypeptide(L)'
;MASLERLSSAPQVDHWSEFSEAAKHGNLIPLYRSIPSGHLTPKTAYRCLVKEDERDAPSFLFESVEPRCQQGRFSAIGAQPRMEIVAYENMVTVMDHREGRRTKEFVEDPMVVPRKIMESWKPQRLDELPEAFCGGWVGYFSYDTVRYVEKKLPFSSAPKDDRNLPDIHLGLYDEVIVFDHMEKVFLDQFSSVEEAFKDGMHLLDSLVSRVLDTVPLTAVPVELYTSPFGSSLEKSTMTNEAYKEAVLQAKEHILAGDIFRYFQIVLSQRFERRTFADPFQVYRALKTINPSPYMAYLQARGCILVASSPEILTRVRKRKITNQPLAGTARRGKITKEDYVLEQQLLHNEKQCAEHIMQVDLARNDVGKVSKPGTVDVEKFMDIERYSHVMHISLTVLVPCHVYNVDGHVYNVDGGGFEF
;
A
#
# COMPACT_ATOMS: atom_id res chain seq x y z
N MET A 1 13.59 38.40 21.28
CA MET A 1 14.99 38.12 20.88
C MET A 1 15.75 37.23 21.87
N ALA A 2 15.11 36.56 22.83
CA ALA A 2 15.78 35.61 23.74
C ALA A 2 15.13 34.19 23.73
N SER A 3 14.38 33.88 22.67
CA SER A 3 13.66 32.61 22.49
C SER A 3 14.04 31.89 21.19
N LEU A 4 15.03 32.40 20.44
CA LEU A 4 15.55 31.82 19.19
C LEU A 4 16.88 31.05 19.38
N GLU A 5 17.50 31.13 20.57
CA GLU A 5 18.84 30.55 20.81
C GLU A 5 18.83 29.15 21.46
N ARG A 6 17.67 28.50 21.60
CA ARG A 6 17.57 27.11 22.13
C ARG A 6 17.12 26.08 21.09
N LEU A 7 17.37 26.35 19.81
CA LEU A 7 17.08 25.42 18.70
C LEU A 7 18.35 24.77 18.11
N SER A 8 19.52 24.90 18.74
CA SER A 8 20.81 24.45 18.18
C SER A 8 21.43 23.20 18.83
N SER A 9 20.65 22.34 19.48
CA SER A 9 21.20 21.13 20.11
C SER A 9 20.44 19.83 19.78
N ALA A 10 20.04 19.65 18.53
CA ALA A 10 19.96 18.29 18.00
C ALA A 10 21.40 17.84 17.70
N PRO A 11 21.82 16.61 18.04
CA PRO A 11 23.14 16.13 17.67
C PRO A 11 23.29 16.28 16.16
N GLN A 12 24.28 17.07 15.74
CA GLN A 12 24.60 17.27 14.34
C GLN A 12 25.24 15.96 13.88
N VAL A 13 24.40 15.02 13.44
CA VAL A 13 24.86 13.76 12.85
C VAL A 13 25.78 14.14 11.70
N ASP A 14 27.01 13.63 11.71
CA ASP A 14 27.95 13.82 10.61
C ASP A 14 27.49 12.95 9.43
N HIS A 15 26.45 13.43 8.74
CA HIS A 15 25.81 12.74 7.62
C HIS A 15 26.83 12.36 6.53
N TRP A 16 27.95 13.08 6.42
CA TRP A 16 28.99 12.77 5.45
C TRP A 16 29.77 11.49 5.82
N SER A 17 30.16 11.34 7.09
CA SER A 17 30.92 10.17 7.56
C SER A 17 30.11 8.88 7.39
N GLU A 18 28.85 8.89 7.81
CA GLU A 18 27.94 7.74 7.69
C GLU A 18 27.64 7.39 6.24
N PHE A 19 27.37 8.40 5.41
CA PHE A 19 27.11 8.21 3.98
C PHE A 19 28.32 7.65 3.25
N SER A 20 29.52 8.16 3.54
CA SER A 20 30.78 7.69 2.96
C SER A 20 31.08 6.25 3.34
N GLU A 21 30.82 5.84 4.59
CA GLU A 21 31.00 4.46 5.03
C GLU A 21 29.98 3.51 4.40
N ALA A 22 28.71 3.90 4.36
CA ALA A 22 27.67 3.11 3.71
C ALA A 22 27.90 3.00 2.19
N ALA A 23 28.49 4.02 1.54
CA ALA A 23 28.80 4.04 0.09
C ALA A 23 29.83 2.98 -0.33
N LYS A 24 30.63 2.47 0.62
CA LYS A 24 31.54 1.35 0.36
C LYS A 24 30.80 0.02 0.17
N HIS A 25 29.60 -0.12 0.74
CA HIS A 25 28.87 -1.38 0.81
C HIS A 25 27.64 -1.43 -0.10
N GLY A 26 27.18 -0.28 -0.61
CA GLY A 26 26.07 -0.23 -1.57
C GLY A 26 25.94 1.10 -2.31
N ASN A 27 25.07 1.13 -3.32
CA ASN A 27 24.82 2.27 -4.22
C ASN A 27 23.45 2.93 -3.99
N LEU A 28 22.81 2.66 -2.85
CA LEU A 28 21.50 3.23 -2.55
C LEU A 28 21.40 3.49 -1.05
N ILE A 29 21.59 4.75 -0.64
CA ILE A 29 21.82 5.13 0.75
C ILE A 29 20.84 6.19 1.18
N PRO A 30 20.03 5.93 2.22
CA PRO A 30 19.16 6.95 2.73
C PRO A 30 19.95 8.07 3.42
N LEU A 31 19.69 9.32 3.03
CA LEU A 31 19.87 10.44 3.95
C LEU A 31 18.62 10.54 4.82
N TYR A 32 18.60 11.48 5.76
CA TYR A 32 17.41 11.86 6.50
C TYR A 32 17.61 13.19 7.21
N ARG A 33 16.51 13.84 7.57
CA ARG A 33 16.51 14.98 8.50
C ARG A 33 15.28 14.92 9.39
N SER A 34 15.49 14.95 10.70
CA SER A 34 14.37 15.05 11.65
C SER A 34 13.92 16.50 11.78
N ILE A 35 12.62 16.75 11.59
CA ILE A 35 12.00 18.08 11.74
C ILE A 35 11.00 18.03 12.89
N PRO A 36 10.98 19.03 13.80
CA PRO A 36 9.93 19.13 14.82
C PRO A 36 8.54 19.26 14.17
N SER A 37 7.65 18.32 14.46
CA SER A 37 6.32 18.22 13.82
C SER A 37 5.24 19.12 14.42
N GLY A 38 5.59 20.11 15.26
CA GLY A 38 4.66 20.79 16.18
C GLY A 38 3.37 21.37 15.57
N HIS A 39 3.37 21.73 14.28
CA HIS A 39 2.18 22.21 13.56
C HIS A 39 1.84 21.39 12.30
N LEU A 40 2.64 20.37 11.99
CA LEU A 40 2.51 19.61 10.76
C LEU A 40 1.74 18.32 11.03
N THR A 41 0.66 18.09 10.26
CA THR A 41 -0.06 16.82 10.22
C THR A 41 0.19 16.12 8.87
N PRO A 42 0.01 14.79 8.76
CA PRO A 42 0.18 14.09 7.48
C PRO A 42 -0.63 14.73 6.34
N LYS A 43 -1.85 15.15 6.65
CA LYS A 43 -2.75 15.80 5.69
C LYS A 43 -2.24 17.17 5.23
N THR A 44 -1.70 17.97 6.15
CA THR A 44 -1.18 19.30 5.80
C THR A 44 0.14 19.17 5.04
N ALA A 45 1.03 18.25 5.43
CA ALA A 45 2.25 17.96 4.68
C ALA A 45 1.95 17.51 3.24
N TYR A 46 1.01 16.59 3.07
CA TYR A 46 0.57 16.17 1.73
C TYR A 46 0.11 17.35 0.88
N ARG A 47 -0.67 18.28 1.45
CA ARG A 47 -1.15 19.47 0.74
C ARG A 47 -0.09 20.55 0.52
N CYS A 48 1.00 20.55 1.27
CA CYS A 48 2.17 21.38 0.95
C CYS A 48 2.91 20.81 -0.29
N LEU A 49 2.92 19.50 -0.47
CA LEU A 49 3.57 18.85 -1.62
C LEU A 49 2.72 18.85 -2.88
N VAL A 50 1.40 18.66 -2.73
CA VAL A 50 0.47 18.54 -3.85
C VAL A 50 -0.70 19.50 -3.69
N LYS A 51 -0.76 20.49 -4.59
CA LYS A 51 -1.83 21.49 -4.60
C LYS A 51 -3.17 20.86 -5.00
N GLU A 52 -4.27 21.49 -4.61
CA GLU A 52 -5.63 20.97 -4.89
C GLU A 52 -5.94 20.83 -6.39
N ASP A 53 -5.29 21.65 -7.22
CA ASP A 53 -5.48 21.69 -8.67
C ASP A 53 -4.68 20.62 -9.42
N GLU A 54 -3.68 20.01 -8.78
CA GLU A 54 -2.76 19.04 -9.39
C GLU A 54 -3.30 17.61 -9.33
N ARG A 55 -4.45 17.40 -9.98
CA ARG A 55 -5.17 16.11 -9.91
C ARG A 55 -4.50 14.96 -10.66
N ASP A 56 -3.67 15.28 -11.65
CA ASP A 56 -2.96 14.31 -12.49
C ASP A 56 -1.52 14.06 -12.03
N ALA A 57 -1.05 14.75 -10.99
CA ALA A 57 0.28 14.56 -10.44
C ALA A 57 0.31 13.27 -9.59
N PRO A 58 1.11 12.26 -9.98
CA PRO A 58 1.21 11.04 -9.20
C PRO A 58 1.76 11.34 -7.81
N SER A 59 1.06 10.86 -6.79
CA SER A 59 1.39 11.08 -5.39
C SER A 59 0.64 10.11 -4.50
N PHE A 60 1.08 9.98 -3.25
CA PHE A 60 0.39 9.16 -2.27
C PHE A 60 0.43 9.75 -0.87
N LEU A 61 -0.56 9.38 -0.07
CA LEU A 61 -0.63 9.52 1.37
C LEU A 61 -1.17 8.20 1.93
N PHE A 62 -0.31 7.48 2.64
CA PHE A 62 -0.65 6.26 3.34
C PHE A 62 -0.60 6.47 4.84
N GLU A 63 -1.65 6.06 5.54
CA GLU A 63 -1.73 6.19 7.00
C GLU A 63 -2.14 4.86 7.61
N SER A 64 -1.43 4.44 8.66
CA SER A 64 -1.74 3.19 9.37
C SER A 64 -2.34 3.47 10.74
N VAL A 65 -3.64 3.21 10.94
CA VAL A 65 -4.31 3.39 12.24
C VAL A 65 -4.30 2.07 13.03
N GLU A 66 -3.67 2.05 14.20
CA GLU A 66 -3.75 0.87 15.07
C GLU A 66 -5.13 0.80 15.75
N PRO A 67 -5.81 -0.36 15.81
CA PRO A 67 -7.15 -0.49 16.41
C PRO A 67 -7.25 -0.02 17.88
N ARG A 68 -6.12 0.07 18.60
CA ARG A 68 -6.05 0.51 20.01
C ARG A 68 -5.61 1.97 20.19
N CYS A 69 -5.16 2.64 19.11
CA CYS A 69 -4.70 4.02 19.14
C CYS A 69 -5.37 4.82 18.00
N GLN A 70 -6.11 5.88 18.34
CA GLN A 70 -6.73 6.77 17.34
C GLN A 70 -5.71 7.53 16.47
N GLN A 71 -4.42 7.41 16.77
CA GLN A 71 -3.32 8.03 16.05
C GLN A 71 -2.51 6.92 15.37
N GLY A 72 -2.27 7.08 14.08
CA GLY A 72 -1.53 6.10 13.31
C GLY A 72 -0.05 6.05 13.68
N ARG A 73 0.54 4.85 13.68
CA ARG A 73 1.94 4.64 14.08
C ARG A 73 2.93 5.19 13.04
N PHE A 74 2.57 5.12 11.76
CA PHE A 74 3.35 5.68 10.66
C PHE A 74 2.41 6.28 9.61
N SER A 75 2.83 7.40 9.02
CA SER A 75 2.22 7.96 7.81
C SER A 75 3.31 8.23 6.80
N ALA A 76 3.14 7.77 5.57
CA ALA A 76 4.09 7.95 4.49
C ALA A 76 3.46 8.79 3.38
N ILE A 77 4.24 9.72 2.85
CA ILE A 77 3.80 10.69 1.85
C ILE A 77 4.85 10.73 0.76
N GLY A 78 4.43 10.75 -0.50
CA GLY A 78 5.34 11.02 -1.61
C GLY A 78 4.61 11.74 -2.72
N ALA A 79 5.34 12.56 -3.46
CA ALA A 79 4.82 13.31 -4.59
C ALA A 79 5.87 13.34 -5.70
N GLN A 80 5.44 13.49 -6.95
CA GLN A 80 6.34 13.67 -8.09
C GLN A 80 7.38 12.54 -8.19
N PRO A 81 6.95 11.30 -8.55
CA PRO A 81 7.88 10.19 -8.64
C PRO A 81 8.98 10.49 -9.66
N ARG A 82 10.20 10.03 -9.38
CA ARG A 82 11.32 10.07 -10.32
C ARG A 82 11.01 9.32 -11.61
N MET A 83 10.36 8.18 -11.49
CA MET A 83 10.03 7.31 -12.62
C MET A 83 8.63 6.73 -12.46
N GLU A 84 7.94 6.50 -13.57
CA GLU A 84 6.64 5.81 -13.58
C GLU A 84 6.66 4.62 -14.53
N ILE A 85 5.98 3.55 -14.12
CA ILE A 85 5.68 2.38 -14.94
C ILE A 85 4.17 2.29 -15.07
N VAL A 86 3.69 2.31 -16.32
CA VAL A 86 2.26 2.21 -16.64
C VAL A 86 2.08 1.08 -17.64
N ALA A 87 1.30 0.07 -17.28
CA ALA A 87 1.00 -1.06 -18.16
C ALA A 87 -0.48 -1.07 -18.54
N TYR A 88 -0.74 -1.28 -19.83
CA TYR A 88 -2.05 -1.65 -20.36
C TYR A 88 -1.87 -2.95 -21.12
N GLU A 89 -2.43 -4.04 -20.59
CA GLU A 89 -2.11 -5.39 -21.04
C GLU A 89 -0.57 -5.57 -21.12
N ASN A 90 -0.09 -6.18 -22.19
CA ASN A 90 1.34 -6.38 -22.43
C ASN A 90 2.10 -5.13 -22.89
N MET A 91 1.46 -3.97 -22.95
CA MET A 91 2.10 -2.75 -23.42
C MET A 91 2.54 -1.88 -22.24
N VAL A 92 3.84 -1.85 -21.97
CA VAL A 92 4.43 -1.13 -20.84
C VAL A 92 5.03 0.19 -21.30
N THR A 93 4.68 1.26 -20.60
CA THR A 93 5.29 2.58 -20.76
C THR A 93 6.10 2.92 -19.52
N VAL A 94 7.39 3.17 -19.69
CA VAL A 94 8.27 3.68 -18.63
C VAL A 94 8.56 5.15 -18.90
N MET A 95 8.36 6.00 -17.90
CA MET A 95 8.60 7.44 -17.94
C MET A 95 9.62 7.79 -16.88
N ASP A 96 10.84 8.12 -17.30
CA ASP A 96 11.89 8.65 -16.42
C ASP A 96 11.82 10.18 -16.47
N HIS A 97 11.37 10.79 -15.38
CA HIS A 97 11.21 12.24 -15.27
C HIS A 97 12.53 12.96 -15.02
N ARG A 98 13.55 12.25 -14.52
CA ARG A 98 14.89 12.80 -14.30
C ARG A 98 15.65 12.93 -15.62
N GLU A 99 15.58 11.90 -16.46
CA GLU A 99 16.19 11.89 -17.80
C GLU A 99 15.30 12.55 -18.87
N GLY A 100 14.02 12.80 -18.56
CA GLY A 100 13.02 13.24 -19.53
C GLY A 100 12.74 12.20 -20.61
N ARG A 101 12.97 10.91 -20.31
CA ARG A 101 12.92 9.81 -21.27
C ARG A 101 11.62 9.03 -21.12
N ARG A 102 10.97 8.74 -22.25
CA ARG A 102 9.79 7.88 -22.31
C ARG A 102 10.04 6.71 -23.25
N THR A 103 9.90 5.49 -22.75
CA THR A 103 9.96 4.27 -23.55
C THR A 103 8.64 3.54 -23.50
N LYS A 104 8.33 2.83 -24.59
CA LYS A 104 7.15 2.00 -24.71
C LYS A 104 7.57 0.69 -25.35
N GLU A 105 7.29 -0.42 -24.67
CA GLU A 105 7.70 -1.75 -25.11
C GLU A 105 6.61 -2.78 -24.82
N PHE A 106 6.65 -3.87 -25.59
CA PHE A 106 5.80 -5.03 -25.35
C PHE A 106 6.52 -5.99 -24.38
N VAL A 107 5.86 -6.36 -23.30
CA VAL A 107 6.38 -7.25 -22.25
C VAL A 107 5.30 -8.27 -21.90
N GLU A 108 5.67 -9.57 -21.91
CA GLU A 108 4.73 -10.66 -21.59
C GLU A 108 4.20 -10.57 -20.15
N ASP A 109 5.08 -10.26 -19.20
CA ASP A 109 4.72 -9.96 -17.81
C ASP A 109 5.26 -8.59 -17.41
N PRO A 110 4.42 -7.55 -17.36
CA PRO A 110 4.84 -6.21 -16.92
C PRO A 110 5.39 -6.15 -15.49
N MET A 111 5.06 -7.12 -14.61
CA MET A 111 5.56 -7.15 -13.23
C MET A 111 7.08 -7.38 -13.13
N VAL A 112 7.72 -7.85 -14.21
CA VAL A 112 9.18 -8.00 -14.26
C VAL A 112 9.91 -6.68 -14.47
N VAL A 113 9.24 -5.63 -14.95
CA VAL A 113 9.89 -4.37 -15.33
C VAL A 113 10.46 -3.62 -14.12
N PRO A 114 9.72 -3.41 -13.00
CA PRO A 114 10.30 -2.83 -11.79
C PRO A 114 11.49 -3.64 -11.28
N ARG A 115 11.40 -4.98 -11.35
CA ARG A 115 12.48 -5.88 -10.94
C ARG A 115 13.75 -5.65 -11.74
N LYS A 116 13.65 -5.62 -13.08
CA LYS A 116 14.79 -5.36 -13.97
C LYS A 116 15.49 -4.03 -13.67
N ILE A 117 14.71 -2.98 -13.37
CA ILE A 117 15.24 -1.66 -13.03
C ILE A 117 15.99 -1.71 -11.68
N MET A 118 15.52 -2.53 -10.75
CA MET A 118 16.12 -2.68 -9.42
C MET A 118 17.31 -3.64 -9.36
N GLU A 119 17.65 -4.37 -10.43
CA GLU A 119 18.70 -5.40 -10.42
C GLU A 119 20.08 -4.84 -10.07
N SER A 120 20.38 -3.60 -10.45
CA SER A 120 21.65 -2.93 -10.11
C SER A 120 21.69 -2.39 -8.68
N TRP A 121 20.55 -2.35 -7.96
CA TRP A 121 20.45 -1.65 -6.68
C TRP A 121 20.90 -2.53 -5.51
N LYS A 122 21.80 -1.99 -4.71
CA LYS A 122 22.35 -2.54 -3.47
C LYS A 122 22.03 -1.57 -2.33
N PRO A 123 20.78 -1.56 -1.84
CA PRO A 123 20.38 -0.69 -0.75
C PRO A 123 21.12 -0.99 0.55
N GLN A 124 21.58 0.07 1.22
CA GLN A 124 22.09 0.01 2.58
C GLN A 124 21.04 0.51 3.56
N ARG A 125 20.97 -0.15 4.71
CA ARG A 125 20.14 0.28 5.84
C ARG A 125 21.04 0.95 6.87
N LEU A 126 20.60 2.10 7.38
CA LEU A 126 21.23 2.73 8.53
C LEU A 126 20.49 2.27 9.78
N ASP A 127 21.23 1.79 10.79
CA ASP A 127 20.65 1.24 12.02
C ASP A 127 19.87 2.29 12.83
N GLU A 128 20.16 3.57 12.63
CA GLU A 128 19.52 4.69 13.34
C GLU A 128 18.14 5.08 12.76
N LEU A 129 17.82 4.64 11.55
CA LEU A 129 16.49 4.87 10.99
C LEU A 129 15.53 3.87 11.61
N PRO A 130 14.36 4.31 12.14
CA PRO A 130 13.30 3.37 12.47
C PRO A 130 12.97 2.53 11.25
N GLU A 131 12.30 1.41 11.49
CA GLU A 131 11.84 0.49 10.45
C GLU A 131 10.68 1.11 9.63
N ALA A 132 10.93 2.28 9.06
CA ALA A 132 10.03 3.14 8.33
C ALA A 132 10.27 2.98 6.83
N PHE A 133 9.27 3.38 6.05
CA PHE A 133 9.32 3.34 4.60
C PHE A 133 10.32 4.39 4.08
N CYS A 134 11.48 3.96 3.60
CA CYS A 134 12.50 4.87 3.05
C CYS A 134 12.36 5.08 1.54
N GLY A 135 11.17 4.91 0.95
CA GLY A 135 10.92 5.13 -0.47
C GLY A 135 11.05 3.87 -1.32
N GLY A 136 10.64 3.97 -2.59
CA GLY A 136 10.54 2.83 -3.49
C GLY A 136 9.37 2.94 -4.47
N TRP A 137 8.98 1.81 -5.04
CA TRP A 137 7.82 1.74 -5.92
C TRP A 137 6.53 1.81 -5.11
N VAL A 138 5.69 2.77 -5.45
CA VAL A 138 4.37 2.96 -4.85
C VAL A 138 3.33 3.10 -5.96
N GLY A 139 2.24 2.37 -5.83
CA GLY A 139 1.16 2.43 -6.79
C GLY A 139 0.16 1.31 -6.58
N TYR A 140 -0.38 0.77 -7.66
CA TYR A 140 -1.31 -0.35 -7.59
C TYR A 140 -1.09 -1.39 -8.68
N PHE A 141 -1.49 -2.62 -8.34
CA PHE A 141 -1.72 -3.72 -9.25
C PHE A 141 -3.24 -3.96 -9.31
N SER A 142 -3.83 -3.89 -10.50
CA SER A 142 -5.25 -4.15 -10.73
C SER A 142 -5.54 -5.65 -10.58
N TYR A 143 -6.81 -6.02 -10.50
CA TYR A 143 -7.22 -7.42 -10.52
C TYR A 143 -6.76 -8.14 -11.80
N ASP A 144 -6.78 -7.46 -12.94
CA ASP A 144 -6.44 -8.05 -14.25
C ASP A 144 -4.95 -8.44 -14.36
N THR A 145 -4.11 -8.04 -13.40
CA THR A 145 -2.74 -8.57 -13.28
C THR A 145 -2.68 -10.09 -13.08
N VAL A 146 -3.75 -10.71 -12.56
CA VAL A 146 -3.87 -12.17 -12.47
C VAL A 146 -3.74 -12.85 -13.84
N ARG A 147 -4.11 -12.15 -14.92
CA ARG A 147 -4.12 -12.69 -16.29
C ARG A 147 -2.71 -12.89 -16.86
N TYR A 148 -1.71 -12.20 -16.32
CA TYR A 148 -0.31 -12.42 -16.67
C TYR A 148 0.21 -13.75 -16.11
N VAL A 149 -0.35 -14.21 -14.98
CA VAL A 149 0.08 -15.42 -14.28
C VAL A 149 -0.79 -16.62 -14.68
N GLU A 150 -2.11 -16.43 -14.71
CA GLU A 150 -3.09 -17.49 -14.95
C GLU A 150 -3.49 -17.58 -16.43
N LYS A 151 -2.79 -18.46 -17.16
CA LYS A 151 -2.99 -18.69 -18.61
C LYS A 151 -4.42 -19.08 -19.02
N LYS A 152 -5.24 -19.54 -18.07
CA LYS A 152 -6.66 -19.87 -18.31
C LYS A 152 -7.57 -18.64 -18.39
N LEU A 153 -7.07 -17.46 -18.05
CA LEU A 153 -7.82 -16.20 -18.02
C LEU A 153 -7.23 -15.16 -18.98
N PRO A 154 -7.04 -15.46 -20.29
CA PRO A 154 -6.42 -14.52 -21.22
C PRO A 154 -7.25 -13.23 -21.36
N PHE A 155 -6.58 -12.11 -21.67
CA PHE A 155 -7.22 -10.81 -21.92
C PHE A 155 -8.29 -10.87 -23.03
N SER A 156 -8.12 -11.75 -24.02
CA SER A 156 -9.12 -11.97 -25.07
C SER A 156 -10.48 -12.50 -24.57
N SER A 157 -10.50 -13.12 -23.39
CA SER A 157 -11.71 -13.62 -22.72
C SER A 157 -12.19 -12.71 -21.59
N ALA A 158 -11.52 -11.58 -21.37
CA ALA A 158 -11.88 -10.65 -20.31
C ALA A 158 -13.25 -10.00 -20.58
N PRO A 159 -13.99 -9.65 -19.52
CA PRO A 159 -15.10 -8.71 -19.65
C PRO A 159 -14.63 -7.41 -20.32
N LYS A 160 -15.54 -6.74 -21.03
CA LYS A 160 -15.22 -5.48 -21.70
C LYS A 160 -14.72 -4.45 -20.67
N ASP A 161 -13.53 -3.90 -20.92
CA ASP A 161 -13.02 -2.76 -20.16
C ASP A 161 -13.81 -1.50 -20.49
N ASP A 162 -14.47 -0.96 -19.46
CA ASP A 162 -15.28 0.25 -19.53
C ASP A 162 -14.68 1.44 -18.77
N ARG A 163 -13.51 1.25 -18.14
CA ARG A 163 -12.81 2.29 -17.38
C ARG A 163 -11.50 2.72 -18.00
N ASN A 164 -10.88 1.86 -18.83
CA ASN A 164 -9.60 2.11 -19.47
C ASN A 164 -8.55 2.54 -18.44
N LEU A 165 -8.47 1.79 -17.35
CA LEU A 165 -7.48 1.98 -16.29
C LEU A 165 -6.24 1.13 -16.61
N PRO A 166 -5.04 1.59 -16.24
CA PRO A 166 -3.87 0.76 -16.38
C PRO A 166 -3.95 -0.45 -15.44
N ASP A 167 -3.44 -1.60 -15.88
CA ASP A 167 -3.36 -2.79 -15.04
C ASP A 167 -2.35 -2.59 -13.91
N ILE A 168 -1.28 -1.85 -14.21
CA ILE A 168 -0.23 -1.52 -13.26
C ILE A 168 0.10 -0.05 -13.43
N HIS A 169 0.06 0.70 -12.33
CA HIS A 169 0.64 2.03 -12.24
C HIS A 169 1.54 2.05 -11.02
N LEU A 170 2.84 2.25 -11.21
CA LEU A 170 3.84 2.35 -10.15
C LEU A 170 4.66 3.60 -10.36
N GLY A 171 4.82 4.42 -9.32
CA GLY A 171 5.78 5.51 -9.26
C GLY A 171 6.96 5.13 -8.38
N LEU A 172 8.18 5.40 -8.81
CA LEU A 172 9.39 5.30 -8.01
C LEU A 172 9.59 6.63 -7.27
N TYR A 173 9.43 6.60 -5.95
CA TYR A 173 9.61 7.77 -5.10
C TYR A 173 10.92 7.61 -4.32
N ASP A 174 11.90 8.43 -4.69
CA ASP A 174 13.10 8.69 -3.91
C ASP A 174 12.83 9.69 -2.78
N GLU A 175 11.90 10.63 -3.00
CA GLU A 175 11.42 11.57 -1.99
C GLU A 175 10.14 11.07 -1.25
N VAL A 176 10.25 10.61 0.00
CA VAL A 176 9.11 10.24 0.90
C VAL A 176 9.03 10.77 2.36
N ILE A 177 8.08 11.66 2.69
CA ILE A 177 7.96 12.17 4.07
C ILE A 177 7.31 11.08 4.93
N VAL A 178 8.04 10.59 5.93
CA VAL A 178 7.48 9.72 6.96
C VAL A 178 7.27 10.51 8.25
N PHE A 179 6.04 10.49 8.76
CA PHE A 179 5.74 11.07 10.05
C PHE A 179 6.36 10.20 11.13
N ASP A 180 7.44 10.76 11.72
CA ASP A 180 8.36 10.33 12.78
C ASP A 180 9.83 10.52 12.30
N HIS A 181 10.20 10.37 11.02
CA HIS A 181 11.55 10.65 10.47
C HIS A 181 11.56 10.91 8.94
N MET A 182 12.45 11.76 8.38
CA MET A 182 12.50 12.04 6.91
C MET A 182 13.64 11.35 6.12
N GLU A 183 13.89 11.76 4.87
CA GLU A 183 14.10 10.93 3.64
C GLU A 183 15.49 10.62 3.07
N LYS A 184 15.47 9.57 2.20
CA LYS A 184 16.53 8.90 1.43
C LYS A 184 17.13 9.66 0.23
N VAL A 185 18.34 9.27 -0.18
CA VAL A 185 19.01 9.71 -1.43
C VAL A 185 19.38 8.53 -2.31
N PHE A 186 19.35 8.74 -3.63
CA PHE A 186 19.63 7.72 -4.63
C PHE A 186 21.04 7.91 -5.22
N LEU A 187 21.86 6.86 -5.16
CA LEU A 187 23.30 6.90 -5.45
C LEU A 187 23.71 6.19 -6.76
N ASP A 188 22.84 6.07 -7.78
CA ASP A 188 23.20 5.25 -8.97
C ASP A 188 23.72 6.01 -10.21
N GLN A 189 23.92 7.33 -10.15
CA GLN A 189 24.31 8.09 -11.36
C GLN A 189 25.34 9.21 -11.14
N PHE A 190 25.98 9.27 -9.99
CA PHE A 190 26.95 10.32 -9.71
C PHE A 190 28.37 9.83 -9.95
N SER A 191 29.21 10.72 -10.49
CA SER A 191 30.60 10.41 -10.84
C SER A 191 31.48 10.29 -9.59
N SER A 192 31.02 10.78 -8.45
CA SER A 192 31.66 10.64 -7.14
C SER A 192 30.64 10.55 -6.00
N VAL A 193 31.03 9.92 -4.89
CA VAL A 193 30.24 9.86 -3.64
C VAL A 193 29.95 11.27 -3.11
N GLU A 194 30.88 12.21 -3.30
CA GLU A 194 30.77 13.61 -2.88
C GLU A 194 29.69 14.38 -3.64
N GLU A 195 29.65 14.27 -4.97
CA GLU A 195 28.59 14.87 -5.80
C GLU A 195 27.21 14.35 -5.40
N ALA A 196 27.16 13.06 -5.15
CA ALA A 196 25.93 12.37 -4.84
C ALA A 196 25.36 12.75 -3.46
N PHE A 197 26.25 12.91 -2.48
CA PHE A 197 25.88 13.44 -1.17
C PHE A 197 25.38 14.88 -1.27
N LYS A 198 26.07 15.74 -2.04
CA LYS A 198 25.68 17.15 -2.23
C LYS A 198 24.32 17.27 -2.91
N ASP A 199 24.09 16.52 -3.99
CA ASP A 199 22.80 16.50 -4.69
C ASP A 199 21.68 16.01 -3.76
N GLY A 200 21.95 14.92 -3.04
CA GLY A 200 21.04 14.38 -2.06
C GLY A 200 20.64 15.34 -0.94
N MET A 201 21.63 16.05 -0.38
CA MET A 201 21.38 17.10 0.61
C MET A 201 20.60 18.27 0.03
N HIS A 202 20.84 18.63 -1.24
CA HIS A 202 20.10 19.68 -1.92
C HIS A 202 18.62 19.30 -2.16
N LEU A 203 18.35 18.04 -2.53
CA LEU A 203 16.98 17.50 -2.63
C LEU A 203 16.29 17.55 -1.27
N LEU A 204 16.99 17.12 -0.22
CA LEU A 204 16.48 17.16 1.16
C LEU A 204 16.17 18.60 1.62
N ASP A 205 17.06 19.56 1.35
CA ASP A 205 16.84 20.97 1.65
C ASP A 205 15.63 21.53 0.90
N SER A 206 15.51 21.21 -0.39
CA SER A 206 14.38 21.60 -1.24
C SER A 206 13.06 21.07 -0.69
N LEU A 207 12.99 19.78 -0.35
CA LEU A 207 11.82 19.16 0.25
C LEU A 207 11.43 19.82 1.58
N VAL A 208 12.40 20.02 2.48
CA VAL A 208 12.20 20.67 3.78
C VAL A 208 11.61 22.06 3.59
N SER A 209 12.16 22.84 2.66
CA SER A 209 11.64 24.17 2.32
C SER A 209 10.20 24.12 1.79
N ARG A 210 9.85 23.17 0.90
CA ARG A 210 8.45 23.04 0.43
C ARG A 210 7.46 22.83 1.57
N VAL A 211 7.86 22.10 2.60
CA VAL A 211 6.99 21.76 3.74
C VAL A 211 6.91 22.90 4.76
N LEU A 212 8.04 23.55 5.07
CA LEU A 212 8.14 24.59 6.10
C LEU A 212 7.76 26.00 5.63
N ASP A 213 8.05 26.33 4.37
CA ASP A 213 7.79 27.68 3.82
C ASP A 213 6.34 27.86 3.36
N THR A 214 5.57 26.76 3.27
CA THR A 214 4.16 26.82 2.92
C THR A 214 3.35 27.26 4.15
N VAL A 215 2.67 28.41 4.02
CA VAL A 215 1.74 28.94 5.03
C VAL A 215 0.79 27.82 5.49
N PRO A 216 0.63 27.59 6.81
CA PRO A 216 -0.22 26.52 7.30
C PRO A 216 -1.62 26.70 6.71
N LEU A 217 -2.02 25.74 5.86
CA LEU A 217 -3.40 25.59 5.47
C LEU A 217 -4.19 25.54 6.77
N THR A 218 -5.09 26.50 6.95
CA THR A 218 -6.00 26.50 8.09
C THR A 218 -6.63 25.12 8.14
N ALA A 219 -6.46 24.42 9.25
CA ALA A 219 -7.08 23.13 9.45
C ALA A 219 -8.60 23.34 9.52
N VAL A 220 -9.24 23.47 8.35
CA VAL A 220 -10.69 23.63 8.28
C VAL A 220 -11.26 22.32 8.81
N PRO A 221 -12.03 22.36 9.91
CA PRO A 221 -12.71 21.17 10.41
C PRO A 221 -13.52 20.55 9.27
N VAL A 222 -13.46 19.23 9.11
CA VAL A 222 -14.39 18.58 8.19
C VAL A 222 -15.74 18.61 8.89
N GLU A 223 -16.63 19.49 8.44
CA GLU A 223 -18.04 19.39 8.81
C GLU A 223 -18.63 18.17 8.10
N LEU A 224 -18.69 17.05 8.81
CA LEU A 224 -19.27 15.82 8.30
C LEU A 224 -20.78 15.87 8.44
N TYR A 225 -21.45 16.22 7.35
CA TYR A 225 -22.88 16.00 7.21
C TYR A 225 -23.12 14.53 6.86
N THR A 226 -23.35 13.70 7.89
CA THR A 226 -23.64 12.27 7.73
C THR A 226 -25.11 11.96 7.45
N SER A 227 -25.96 13.00 7.39
CA SER A 227 -27.35 12.84 6.98
C SER A 227 -27.43 12.31 5.54
N PRO A 228 -28.40 11.43 5.23
CA PRO A 228 -28.59 10.94 3.88
C PRO A 228 -28.68 12.11 2.90
N PHE A 229 -27.75 12.18 1.94
CA PHE A 229 -27.68 13.23 0.94
C PHE A 229 -27.70 12.64 -0.47
N GLY A 230 -28.54 13.24 -1.32
CA GLY A 230 -28.73 12.85 -2.71
C GLY A 230 -29.70 11.68 -2.92
N SER A 231 -29.90 11.31 -4.18
CA SER A 231 -30.70 10.14 -4.58
C SER A 231 -30.00 8.84 -4.18
N SER A 232 -30.77 7.75 -4.12
CA SER A 232 -30.23 6.41 -3.94
C SER A 232 -29.15 6.08 -4.98
N LEU A 233 -28.21 5.21 -4.61
CA LEU A 233 -27.16 4.71 -5.50
C LEU A 233 -27.78 3.70 -6.48
N GLU A 234 -28.34 4.22 -7.57
CA GLU A 234 -29.11 3.44 -8.55
C GLU A 234 -28.27 2.92 -9.72
N LYS A 235 -27.11 3.53 -10.00
CA LYS A 235 -26.22 3.07 -11.07
C LYS A 235 -25.34 1.95 -10.56
N SER A 236 -25.67 0.73 -10.97
CA SER A 236 -24.87 -0.48 -10.79
C SER A 236 -24.54 -1.10 -12.14
N THR A 237 -23.45 -1.87 -12.21
CA THR A 237 -23.12 -2.70 -13.38
C THR A 237 -24.13 -3.83 -13.63
N MET A 238 -24.97 -4.16 -12.65
CA MET A 238 -25.99 -5.20 -12.78
C MET A 238 -27.23 -4.91 -11.92
N THR A 239 -28.36 -5.54 -12.28
CA THR A 239 -29.60 -5.44 -11.51
C THR A 239 -29.56 -6.35 -10.28
N ASN A 240 -30.47 -6.09 -9.33
CA ASN A 240 -30.59 -6.92 -8.13
C ASN A 240 -30.94 -8.38 -8.48
N GLU A 241 -31.82 -8.56 -9.46
CA GLU A 241 -32.25 -9.85 -9.96
C GLU A 241 -31.09 -10.60 -10.64
N ALA A 242 -30.29 -9.90 -11.47
CA ALA A 242 -29.13 -10.49 -12.11
C ALA A 242 -28.06 -10.93 -11.09
N TYR A 243 -27.82 -10.14 -10.04
CA TYR A 243 -26.90 -10.51 -8.98
C TYR A 243 -27.39 -11.74 -8.19
N LYS A 244 -28.70 -11.82 -7.89
CA LYS A 244 -29.30 -12.99 -7.23
C LYS A 244 -29.15 -14.24 -8.09
N GLU A 245 -29.38 -14.12 -9.40
CA GLU A 245 -29.21 -15.23 -10.34
C GLU A 245 -27.75 -15.70 -10.40
N ALA A 246 -26.79 -14.78 -10.48
CA ALA A 246 -25.37 -15.12 -10.42
C ALA A 246 -24.99 -15.86 -9.12
N VAL A 247 -25.58 -15.48 -7.99
CA VAL A 247 -25.40 -16.18 -6.70
C VAL A 247 -25.99 -17.60 -6.74
N LEU A 248 -27.13 -17.81 -7.40
CA LEU A 248 -27.72 -19.14 -7.55
C LEU A 248 -26.85 -20.03 -8.44
N GLN A 249 -26.39 -19.52 -9.58
CA GLN A 249 -25.46 -20.23 -10.47
C GLN A 249 -24.16 -20.60 -9.77
N ALA A 250 -23.59 -19.66 -9.00
CA ALA A 250 -22.39 -19.95 -8.20
C ALA A 250 -22.62 -21.10 -7.20
N LYS A 251 -23.80 -21.16 -6.56
CA LYS A 251 -24.16 -22.27 -5.66
C LYS A 251 -24.33 -23.59 -6.41
N GLU A 252 -24.93 -23.57 -7.60
CA GLU A 252 -25.07 -24.77 -8.43
C GLU A 252 -23.70 -25.34 -8.81
N HIS A 253 -22.75 -24.49 -9.24
CA HIS A 253 -21.38 -24.93 -9.53
C HIS A 253 -20.64 -25.47 -8.29
N ILE A 254 -20.86 -24.89 -7.11
CA ILE A 254 -20.31 -25.41 -5.86
C ILE A 254 -20.90 -26.79 -5.54
N LEU A 255 -22.21 -26.98 -5.72
CA LEU A 255 -22.90 -28.25 -5.46
C LEU A 255 -22.56 -29.35 -6.48
N ALA A 256 -22.40 -28.98 -7.75
CA ALA A 256 -22.01 -29.90 -8.82
C ALA A 256 -20.58 -30.42 -8.67
N GLY A 257 -19.77 -29.76 -7.83
CA GLY A 257 -18.37 -30.09 -7.66
C GLY A 257 -17.51 -29.58 -8.81
N ASP A 258 -18.05 -28.95 -9.86
CA ASP A 258 -17.29 -28.39 -11.00
C ASP A 258 -16.05 -27.57 -10.56
N ILE A 259 -16.17 -26.94 -9.40
CA ILE A 259 -15.12 -26.22 -8.69
C ILE A 259 -14.48 -27.14 -7.64
N PHE A 260 -13.90 -28.27 -8.07
CA PHE A 260 -13.28 -29.29 -7.20
C PHE A 260 -12.08 -28.80 -6.35
N ARG A 261 -11.76 -27.49 -6.38
CA ARG A 261 -10.64 -26.87 -5.66
C ARG A 261 -11.00 -25.64 -4.82
N TYR A 262 -12.22 -25.09 -4.93
CA TYR A 262 -12.62 -23.89 -4.18
C TYR A 262 -14.05 -24.05 -3.63
N PHE A 263 -14.20 -24.00 -2.31
CA PHE A 263 -15.51 -24.08 -1.64
C PHE A 263 -16.29 -22.74 -1.64
N GLN A 264 -15.74 -21.68 -2.27
CA GLN A 264 -16.29 -20.32 -2.24
C GLN A 264 -16.02 -19.56 -3.54
N ILE A 265 -16.97 -18.72 -3.95
CA ILE A 265 -16.81 -17.70 -5.00
C ILE A 265 -17.16 -16.34 -4.40
N VAL A 266 -16.31 -15.33 -4.61
CA VAL A 266 -16.56 -13.95 -4.20
C VAL A 266 -17.04 -13.15 -5.41
N LEU A 267 -18.35 -13.00 -5.54
CA LEU A 267 -18.96 -12.15 -6.57
C LEU A 267 -18.89 -10.68 -6.15
N SER A 268 -18.74 -9.80 -7.14
CA SER A 268 -18.73 -8.36 -6.92
C SER A 268 -19.60 -7.64 -7.96
N GLN A 269 -20.04 -6.43 -7.59
CA GLN A 269 -20.70 -5.49 -8.49
C GLN A 269 -20.17 -4.09 -8.22
N ARG A 270 -20.20 -3.22 -9.22
CA ARG A 270 -19.70 -1.86 -9.10
C ARG A 270 -20.87 -0.89 -9.05
N PHE A 271 -20.80 0.04 -8.09
CA PHE A 271 -21.74 1.14 -8.00
C PHE A 271 -21.06 2.46 -8.37
N GLU A 272 -21.82 3.38 -8.96
CA GLU A 272 -21.28 4.63 -9.47
C GLU A 272 -22.10 5.84 -9.05
N ARG A 273 -21.39 6.92 -8.71
CA ARG A 273 -21.98 8.23 -8.44
C ARG A 273 -21.07 9.32 -8.99
N ARG A 274 -21.66 10.28 -9.69
CA ARG A 274 -20.97 11.53 -10.09
C ARG A 274 -20.98 12.49 -8.90
N THR A 275 -19.84 13.08 -8.60
CA THR A 275 -19.68 14.00 -7.47
C THR A 275 -18.77 15.16 -7.86
N PHE A 276 -18.98 16.31 -7.23
CA PHE A 276 -18.09 17.48 -7.28
C PHE A 276 -17.20 17.56 -6.04
N ALA A 277 -17.36 16.63 -5.09
CA ALA A 277 -16.53 16.57 -3.89
C ALA A 277 -15.06 16.39 -4.29
N ASP A 278 -14.19 17.14 -3.63
CA ASP A 278 -12.77 16.93 -3.79
C ASP A 278 -12.37 15.53 -3.26
N PRO A 279 -11.63 14.71 -4.03
CA PRO A 279 -11.28 13.35 -3.62
C PRO A 279 -10.57 13.28 -2.27
N PHE A 280 -9.78 14.29 -1.92
CA PHE A 280 -9.10 14.32 -0.62
C PHE A 280 -10.09 14.58 0.53
N GLN A 281 -11.17 15.32 0.30
CA GLN A 281 -12.24 15.46 1.30
C GLN A 281 -12.97 14.12 1.48
N VAL A 282 -13.13 13.32 0.43
CA VAL A 282 -13.65 11.94 0.54
C VAL A 282 -12.72 11.09 1.40
N TYR A 283 -11.41 11.18 1.19
CA TYR A 283 -10.42 10.50 2.04
C TYR A 283 -10.49 10.94 3.52
N ARG A 284 -10.55 12.25 3.77
CA ARG A 284 -10.67 12.80 5.14
C ARG A 284 -11.95 12.31 5.82
N ALA A 285 -13.08 12.31 5.10
CA ALA A 285 -14.35 11.82 5.61
C ALA A 285 -14.31 10.31 5.89
N LEU A 286 -13.73 9.53 4.98
CA LEU A 286 -13.58 8.09 5.14
C LEU A 286 -12.72 7.76 6.37
N LYS A 287 -11.63 8.49 6.60
CA LYS A 287 -10.77 8.32 7.78
C LYS A 287 -11.53 8.58 9.08
N THR A 288 -12.42 9.57 9.11
CA THR A 288 -13.20 9.88 10.31
C THR A 288 -14.31 8.86 10.55
N ILE A 289 -14.96 8.37 9.49
CA ILE A 289 -16.09 7.44 9.60
C ILE A 289 -15.63 6.00 9.85
N ASN A 290 -14.65 5.53 9.08
CA ASN A 290 -14.15 4.16 9.16
C ASN A 290 -12.62 4.15 9.09
N PRO A 291 -11.92 4.51 10.18
CA PRO A 291 -10.48 4.37 10.26
C PRO A 291 -10.11 2.89 10.23
N SER A 292 -9.25 2.51 9.28
CA SER A 292 -8.74 1.15 9.14
C SER A 292 -7.20 1.14 9.22
N PRO A 293 -6.58 -0.03 9.43
CA PRO A 293 -5.13 -0.16 9.48
C PRO A 293 -4.42 0.24 8.19
N TYR A 294 -5.10 0.23 7.04
CA TYR A 294 -4.52 0.62 5.75
C TYR A 294 -5.39 1.67 5.08
N MET A 295 -5.12 2.94 5.41
CA MET A 295 -5.72 4.08 4.72
C MET A 295 -4.83 4.47 3.55
N ALA A 296 -5.41 4.60 2.36
CA ALA A 296 -4.68 5.00 1.17
C ALA A 296 -5.39 6.13 0.42
N TYR A 297 -4.63 7.17 0.12
CA TYR A 297 -4.93 8.15 -0.91
C TYR A 297 -3.82 8.07 -1.95
N LEU A 298 -4.13 7.59 -3.15
CA LEU A 298 -3.14 7.41 -4.22
C LEU A 298 -3.65 8.13 -5.47
N GLN A 299 -2.93 9.13 -5.93
CA GLN A 299 -3.11 9.70 -7.25
C GLN A 299 -2.25 8.92 -8.23
N ALA A 300 -2.92 8.26 -9.18
CA ALA A 300 -2.30 7.55 -10.27
C ALA A 300 -2.76 8.15 -11.60
N ARG A 301 -2.08 7.83 -12.70
CA ARG A 301 -2.50 8.33 -14.01
C ARG A 301 -3.87 7.78 -14.39
N GLY A 302 -4.84 8.67 -14.58
CA GLY A 302 -6.21 8.34 -14.97
C GLY A 302 -7.16 8.05 -13.82
N CYS A 303 -6.69 7.95 -12.57
CA CYS A 303 -7.57 7.72 -11.42
C CYS A 303 -6.97 8.17 -10.09
N ILE A 304 -7.84 8.54 -9.16
CA ILE A 304 -7.48 8.76 -7.75
C ILE A 304 -8.15 7.66 -6.93
N LEU A 305 -7.32 6.89 -6.23
CA LEU A 305 -7.75 5.76 -5.41
C LEU A 305 -7.83 6.21 -3.95
N VAL A 306 -9.02 6.07 -3.37
CA VAL A 306 -9.30 6.39 -1.96
C VAL A 306 -9.78 5.12 -1.30
N ALA A 307 -9.00 4.60 -0.35
CA ALA A 307 -9.28 3.32 0.30
C ALA A 307 -9.09 3.36 1.82
N SER A 308 -9.87 2.51 2.49
CA SER A 308 -9.77 2.19 3.91
C SER A 308 -9.90 0.67 4.01
N SER A 309 -8.77 -0.04 3.88
CA SER A 309 -8.74 -1.50 3.89
C SER A 309 -8.49 -2.04 5.30
N PRO A 310 -9.30 -3.00 5.77
CA PRO A 310 -9.02 -3.72 7.01
C PRO A 310 -7.96 -4.82 6.85
N GLU A 311 -7.69 -5.26 5.62
CA GLU A 311 -6.95 -6.49 5.29
C GLU A 311 -5.71 -6.19 4.44
N ILE A 312 -4.64 -6.97 4.64
CA ILE A 312 -3.46 -7.00 3.77
C ILE A 312 -3.49 -8.23 2.87
N LEU A 313 -3.12 -8.04 1.61
CA LEU A 313 -2.85 -9.16 0.72
C LEU A 313 -1.58 -9.89 1.16
N THR A 314 -0.48 -9.16 1.32
CA THR A 314 0.82 -9.69 1.76
C THR A 314 1.69 -8.54 2.26
N ARG A 315 2.50 -8.79 3.29
CA ARG A 315 3.60 -7.92 3.73
C ARG A 315 4.89 -8.71 3.75
N VAL A 316 5.98 -8.12 3.26
CA VAL A 316 7.31 -8.73 3.33
C VAL A 316 8.25 -7.83 4.13
N ARG A 317 8.73 -8.30 5.30
CA ARG A 317 9.63 -7.51 6.16
C ARG A 317 10.74 -8.36 6.79
N LYS A 318 11.99 -7.88 6.75
CA LYS A 318 13.17 -8.60 7.26
C LYS A 318 13.20 -10.08 6.82
N ARG A 319 12.90 -10.30 5.53
CA ARG A 319 12.71 -11.64 4.99
C ARG A 319 11.69 -12.43 5.81
N LYS A 320 10.54 -11.85 6.13
CA LYS A 320 9.38 -12.56 6.67
C LYS A 320 8.17 -12.18 5.85
N ILE A 321 7.45 -13.18 5.35
CA ILE A 321 6.19 -12.96 4.63
C ILE A 321 5.07 -13.09 5.65
N THR A 322 4.20 -12.10 5.68
CA THR A 322 2.98 -12.08 6.48
C THR A 322 1.78 -12.01 5.56
N ASN A 323 0.85 -12.95 5.71
CA ASN A 323 -0.47 -12.89 5.08
C ASN A 323 -1.52 -12.99 6.19
N GLN A 324 -2.52 -12.10 6.14
CA GLN A 324 -3.56 -11.98 7.16
C GLN A 324 -4.94 -12.05 6.52
N PRO A 325 -5.40 -13.24 6.12
CA PRO A 325 -6.73 -13.40 5.56
C PRO A 325 -7.79 -13.14 6.63
N LEU A 326 -8.82 -12.38 6.28
CA LEU A 326 -9.98 -12.11 7.14
C LEU A 326 -11.20 -12.90 6.65
N ALA A 327 -11.84 -13.62 7.57
CA ALA A 327 -13.11 -14.30 7.32
C ALA A 327 -14.07 -14.03 8.47
N GLY A 328 -15.37 -14.27 8.27
CA GLY A 328 -16.33 -13.97 9.32
C GLY A 328 -16.54 -12.48 9.49
N THR A 329 -17.78 -12.05 9.65
CA THR A 329 -18.06 -10.66 10.02
C THR A 329 -19.22 -10.64 11.00
N ALA A 330 -18.98 -10.08 12.18
CA ALA A 330 -20.02 -9.76 13.13
C ALA A 330 -20.01 -8.26 13.43
N ARG A 331 -21.18 -7.69 13.72
CA ARG A 331 -21.26 -6.30 14.19
C ARG A 331 -20.70 -6.22 15.61
N ARG A 332 -20.17 -5.06 15.99
CA ARG A 332 -19.78 -4.79 17.38
C ARG A 332 -21.01 -4.68 18.28
N GLY A 333 -20.93 -5.24 19.48
CA GLY A 333 -21.95 -5.09 20.51
C GLY A 333 -21.95 -3.67 21.08
N LYS A 334 -23.10 -3.20 21.58
CA LYS A 334 -23.21 -1.89 22.23
C LYS A 334 -22.59 -1.89 23.62
N ILE A 335 -22.50 -3.06 24.24
CA ILE A 335 -21.90 -3.29 25.57
C ILE A 335 -20.94 -4.48 25.50
N THR A 336 -19.94 -4.50 26.38
CA THR A 336 -18.89 -5.55 26.42
C THR A 336 -19.44 -6.97 26.48
N LYS A 337 -20.53 -7.18 27.23
CA LYS A 337 -21.17 -8.50 27.36
C LYS A 337 -21.81 -8.96 26.04
N GLU A 338 -22.45 -8.04 25.32
CA GLU A 338 -23.05 -8.32 24.01
C GLU A 338 -21.96 -8.58 22.97
N ASP A 339 -20.89 -7.78 22.99
CA ASP A 339 -19.73 -7.94 22.10
C ASP A 339 -19.08 -9.32 22.27
N TYR A 340 -18.92 -9.78 23.52
CA TYR A 340 -18.41 -11.12 23.81
C TYR A 340 -19.35 -12.24 23.34
N VAL A 341 -20.67 -12.07 23.46
CA VAL A 341 -21.64 -13.06 22.96
C VAL A 341 -21.56 -13.16 21.44
N LEU A 342 -21.49 -12.03 20.73
CA LEU A 342 -21.37 -11.99 19.27
C LEU A 342 -20.06 -12.60 18.79
N GLU A 343 -18.97 -12.37 19.52
CA GLU A 343 -17.68 -13.03 19.30
C GLU A 343 -17.78 -14.56 19.44
N GLN A 344 -18.37 -15.04 20.53
CA GLN A 344 -18.55 -16.49 20.72
C GLN A 344 -19.45 -17.09 19.64
N GLN A 345 -20.53 -16.39 19.23
CA GLN A 345 -21.38 -16.83 18.13
C GLN A 345 -20.62 -16.94 16.81
N LEU A 346 -19.69 -16.00 16.55
CA LEU A 346 -18.87 -16.01 15.35
C LEU A 346 -17.88 -17.19 15.35
N LEU A 347 -17.20 -17.44 16.48
CA LEU A 347 -16.25 -18.54 16.64
C LEU A 347 -16.89 -19.93 16.63
N HIS A 348 -18.17 -20.04 17.01
CA HIS A 348 -18.92 -21.30 16.96
C HIS A 348 -19.72 -21.47 15.66
N ASN A 349 -19.63 -20.52 14.72
CA ASN A 349 -20.30 -20.64 13.43
C ASN A 349 -19.48 -21.57 12.51
N GLU A 350 -19.89 -22.84 12.44
CA GLU A 350 -19.21 -23.88 11.65
C GLU A 350 -18.95 -23.46 10.20
N LYS A 351 -19.90 -22.74 9.57
CA LYS A 351 -19.74 -22.24 8.21
C LYS A 351 -18.60 -21.23 8.12
N GLN A 352 -18.59 -20.22 9.00
CA GLN A 352 -17.56 -19.17 8.96
C GLN A 352 -16.18 -19.73 9.32
N CYS A 353 -16.12 -20.68 10.26
CA CYS A 353 -14.89 -21.38 10.60
C CYS A 353 -14.36 -22.24 9.44
N ALA A 354 -15.23 -22.94 8.71
CA ALA A 354 -14.83 -23.71 7.53
C ALA A 354 -14.34 -22.82 6.38
N GLU A 355 -15.04 -21.71 6.09
CA GLU A 355 -14.61 -20.70 5.11
C GLU A 355 -13.23 -20.14 5.49
N HIS A 356 -13.02 -19.84 6.78
CA HIS A 356 -11.74 -19.35 7.26
C HIS A 356 -10.61 -20.37 7.07
N ILE A 357 -10.80 -21.62 7.51
CA ILE A 357 -9.78 -22.69 7.38
C ILE A 357 -9.32 -22.84 5.93
N MET A 358 -10.26 -22.81 4.98
CA MET A 358 -9.94 -22.87 3.56
C MET A 358 -9.05 -21.70 3.11
N GLN A 359 -9.34 -20.46 3.55
CA GLN A 359 -8.51 -19.31 3.22
C GLN A 359 -7.11 -19.41 3.84
N VAL A 360 -6.99 -20.00 5.04
CA VAL A 360 -5.68 -20.29 5.66
C VAL A 360 -4.88 -21.24 4.79
N ASP A 361 -5.49 -22.33 4.32
CA ASP A 361 -4.80 -23.30 3.47
C ASP A 361 -4.41 -22.69 2.12
N LEU A 362 -5.24 -21.82 1.55
CA LEU A 362 -4.88 -21.06 0.35
C LEU A 362 -3.67 -20.14 0.60
N ALA A 363 -3.69 -19.35 1.68
CA ALA A 363 -2.59 -18.48 2.06
C ALA A 363 -1.30 -19.26 2.30
N ARG A 364 -1.36 -20.43 2.95
CA ARG A 364 -0.21 -21.33 3.15
C ARG A 364 0.33 -21.85 1.83
N ASN A 365 -0.54 -22.24 0.90
CA ASN A 365 -0.14 -22.71 -0.42
C ASN A 365 0.56 -21.60 -1.22
N ASP A 366 0.02 -20.38 -1.20
CA ASP A 366 0.58 -19.26 -1.94
C ASP A 366 1.91 -18.80 -1.36
N VAL A 367 2.01 -18.65 -0.03
CA VAL A 367 3.29 -18.33 0.62
C VAL A 367 4.29 -19.49 0.47
N GLY A 368 3.81 -20.74 0.45
CA GLY A 368 4.61 -21.93 0.24
C GLY A 368 5.32 -21.99 -1.12
N LYS A 369 4.73 -21.43 -2.18
CA LYS A 369 5.35 -21.37 -3.52
C LYS A 369 6.66 -20.57 -3.54
N VAL A 370 6.81 -19.60 -2.64
CA VAL A 370 7.94 -18.66 -2.60
C VAL A 370 8.80 -18.80 -1.34
N SER A 371 8.54 -19.83 -0.53
CA SER A 371 9.22 -20.05 0.76
C SER A 371 9.97 -21.37 0.79
N LYS A 372 10.95 -21.50 1.68
CA LYS A 372 11.67 -22.76 1.87
C LYS A 372 10.70 -23.85 2.38
N PRO A 373 10.75 -25.07 1.82
CA PRO A 373 9.94 -26.18 2.31
C PRO A 373 10.11 -26.38 3.82
N GLY A 374 8.99 -26.50 4.54
CA GLY A 374 8.96 -26.73 5.98
C GLY A 374 9.14 -25.47 6.86
N THR A 375 9.25 -24.27 6.30
CA THR A 375 9.36 -23.03 7.10
C THR A 375 8.05 -22.27 7.26
N VAL A 376 6.98 -22.68 6.58
CA VAL A 376 5.66 -22.02 6.65
C VAL A 376 4.96 -22.39 7.95
N ASP A 377 4.70 -21.39 8.80
CA ASP A 377 4.04 -21.57 10.09
C ASP A 377 2.84 -20.62 10.25
N VAL A 378 1.90 -21.01 11.11
CA VAL A 378 0.67 -20.26 11.40
C VAL A 378 0.76 -19.78 12.85
N GLU A 379 0.95 -18.48 13.06
CA GLU A 379 1.19 -17.91 14.39
C GLU A 379 -0.10 -17.75 15.21
N LYS A 380 -1.14 -17.22 14.57
CA LYS A 380 -2.44 -16.94 15.22
C LYS A 380 -3.55 -17.59 14.44
N PHE A 381 -4.36 -18.44 15.08
CA PHE A 381 -5.46 -19.15 14.43
C PHE A 381 -6.80 -18.85 15.11
N MET A 382 -7.79 -18.43 14.32
CA MET A 382 -9.13 -18.05 14.80
C MET A 382 -9.10 -16.95 15.87
N ASP A 383 -8.24 -15.93 15.72
CA ASP A 383 -8.19 -14.78 16.62
C ASP A 383 -9.22 -13.72 16.19
N ILE A 384 -9.70 -12.89 17.12
CA ILE A 384 -10.76 -11.93 16.83
C ILE A 384 -10.20 -10.52 16.74
N GLU A 385 -10.20 -9.98 15.52
CA GLU A 385 -9.84 -8.59 15.26
C GLU A 385 -11.07 -7.69 15.32
N ARG A 386 -11.01 -6.70 16.21
CA ARG A 386 -12.10 -5.75 16.47
C ARG A 386 -11.77 -4.42 15.80
N TYR A 387 -12.63 -4.02 14.88
CA TYR A 387 -12.64 -2.71 14.24
C TYR A 387 -13.71 -1.82 14.88
N SER A 388 -13.84 -0.60 14.37
CA SER A 388 -14.77 0.42 14.86
C SER A 388 -16.23 -0.05 14.85
N HIS A 389 -16.67 -0.73 13.78
CA HIS A 389 -18.07 -1.13 13.59
C HIS A 389 -18.29 -2.64 13.51
N VAL A 390 -17.24 -3.39 13.19
CA VAL A 390 -17.29 -4.84 12.94
C VAL A 390 -16.14 -5.56 13.62
N MET A 391 -16.26 -6.87 13.75
CA MET A 391 -15.17 -7.77 14.11
C MET A 391 -15.09 -8.93 13.11
N HIS A 392 -13.87 -9.41 12.89
CA HIS A 392 -13.54 -10.46 11.94
C HIS A 392 -12.80 -11.60 12.63
N ILE A 393 -12.99 -12.82 12.13
CA ILE A 393 -12.08 -13.94 12.41
C ILE A 393 -10.83 -13.66 11.58
N SER A 394 -9.71 -13.55 12.27
CA SER A 394 -8.41 -13.21 11.70
C SER A 394 -7.41 -14.34 11.96
N LEU A 395 -6.45 -14.43 11.05
CA LEU A 395 -5.30 -15.30 11.18
C LEU A 395 -4.05 -14.54 10.75
N THR A 396 -2.91 -14.83 11.36
CA THR A 396 -1.62 -14.36 10.85
C THR A 396 -0.78 -15.57 10.45
N VAL A 397 -0.53 -15.75 9.15
CA VAL A 397 0.52 -16.66 8.66
C VAL A 397 1.84 -15.88 8.70
N LEU A 398 2.84 -16.40 9.41
CA LEU A 398 4.19 -15.84 9.41
C LEU A 398 5.18 -16.87 8.88
N VAL A 399 6.00 -16.45 7.93
CA VAL A 399 7.01 -17.33 7.34
C VAL A 399 8.36 -16.65 7.34
N PRO A 400 9.41 -17.20 8.00
CA PRO A 400 10.78 -16.80 7.74
C PRO A 400 11.13 -17.12 6.28
N CYS A 401 11.35 -16.06 5.53
CA CYS A 401 11.59 -16.06 4.11
C CYS A 401 13.05 -16.42 3.83
N HIS A 402 13.28 -17.69 3.57
CA HIS A 402 14.33 -18.07 2.65
C HIS A 402 13.67 -18.18 1.27
N VAL A 403 13.57 -17.05 0.53
CA VAL A 403 13.02 -17.05 -0.83
C VAL A 403 13.79 -18.07 -1.66
N TYR A 404 13.10 -19.10 -2.16
CA TYR A 404 13.58 -19.93 -3.26
C TYR A 404 12.71 -19.61 -4.46
N ASN A 405 13.34 -19.34 -5.60
CA ASN A 405 12.65 -19.01 -6.84
C ASN A 405 12.42 -20.27 -7.68
N VAL A 406 11.37 -20.28 -8.48
CA VAL A 406 10.85 -21.43 -9.25
C VAL A 406 11.79 -21.83 -10.42
N ASP A 407 12.77 -20.98 -10.75
CA ASP A 407 13.67 -21.15 -11.91
C ASP A 407 15.14 -21.49 -11.55
N GLY A 408 15.42 -21.97 -10.34
CA GLY A 408 16.74 -22.53 -9.98
C GLY A 408 17.89 -21.54 -9.77
N HIS A 409 17.64 -20.23 -9.85
CA HIS A 409 18.61 -19.19 -9.48
C HIS A 409 18.44 -18.72 -8.03
N VAL A 410 19.51 -18.80 -7.23
CA VAL A 410 19.56 -18.32 -5.85
C VAL A 410 19.74 -16.80 -5.86
N TYR A 411 18.69 -16.08 -5.48
CA TYR A 411 18.78 -14.63 -5.25
C TYR A 411 19.05 -14.37 -3.76
N ASN A 412 20.23 -13.85 -3.46
CA ASN A 412 20.55 -13.37 -2.12
C ASN A 412 19.71 -12.13 -1.84
N VAL A 413 18.61 -12.30 -1.11
CA VAL A 413 17.91 -11.19 -0.44
C VAL A 413 18.73 -10.81 0.81
N ASP A 414 19.99 -10.41 0.62
CA ASP A 414 20.85 -10.00 1.74
C ASP A 414 20.33 -8.66 2.27
N GLY A 415 19.86 -8.66 3.52
CA GLY A 415 19.78 -7.53 4.46
C GLY A 415 18.97 -6.28 4.11
N GLY A 416 18.77 -5.93 2.84
CA GLY A 416 18.33 -4.61 2.38
C GLY A 416 16.95 -4.60 1.70
N GLY A 417 16.15 -5.65 1.84
CA GLY A 417 14.85 -5.75 1.16
C GLY A 417 13.88 -4.64 1.57
N PHE A 418 13.51 -3.77 0.64
CA PHE A 418 12.36 -2.87 0.77
C PHE A 418 11.07 -3.69 0.82
N GLU A 419 10.12 -3.17 1.59
CA GLU A 419 8.75 -3.67 1.72
C GLU A 419 8.02 -3.40 0.39
N PHE A 420 7.23 -4.39 -0.07
CA PHE A 420 6.23 -4.21 -1.12
C PHE A 420 4.97 -3.57 -0.54
#